data_AF-A0A1R3L5Q9-F1
#
_entry.id   AF-A0A1R3L5Q9-F1
#
_cell.length_a   1.000
_cell.length_b   1.000
_cell.length_c   1.000
_cell.angle_alpha   90.00
_cell.angle_beta   90.00
_cell.angle_gamma   90.00
#
_symmetry.space_group_name_H-M   'P 1'
#
loop_
_entity.id
_entity.type
_entity.pdbx_description
1 polymer ?
#
loop_
_entity_poly.entity_id
_entity_poly.type
_entity_poly.pdbx_seq_one_letter_code
_entity_poly.pdbx_strand_id
1 'polypeptide(L)'
;MERLKSQSFKPAKVAMTSDLPLGSGLGSSASFCVAIAAALLALSDPIESITLGENELKLVNEWVFEGEKIIHGKPSGIDNTVSSFVGSMTMFKSGELAHMKPTTPLKMLITNTKVGRNTKALVGGVSERASRYPDAMSSVFTAVDSISKEMSTIIQSPAPDDISVTAKDEKIEELMEMNQGVLQCMGVNHASSKVLQTTLKV
;
A
#
# COMPACT_ATOMS: atom_id res chain seq x y z
N MET A 1 -25.87 18.27 -31.31
CA MET A 1 -25.37 18.83 -30.04
C MET A 1 -26.49 18.77 -29.02
N GLU A 2 -26.66 17.61 -28.37
CA GLU A 2 -27.60 17.47 -27.26
C GLU A 2 -27.09 18.29 -26.08
N ARG A 3 -27.93 19.23 -25.63
CA ARG A 3 -27.70 19.98 -24.41
C ARG A 3 -27.72 19.01 -23.23
N LEU A 4 -26.59 18.92 -22.52
CA LEU A 4 -26.50 18.33 -21.18
C LEU A 4 -27.68 18.87 -20.36
N LYS A 5 -28.64 18.00 -20.02
CA LYS A 5 -29.71 18.29 -19.05
C LYS A 5 -29.02 18.83 -17.80
N SER A 6 -29.51 19.95 -17.26
CA SER A 6 -28.92 20.58 -16.07
C SER A 6 -28.95 19.57 -14.91
N GLN A 7 -27.81 18.94 -14.64
CA GLN A 7 -27.61 18.23 -13.39
C GLN A 7 -27.64 19.30 -12.30
N SER A 8 -28.69 19.29 -11.48
CA SER A 8 -28.77 20.15 -10.31
C SER A 8 -27.69 19.71 -9.33
N PHE A 9 -26.67 20.54 -9.12
CA PHE A 9 -25.61 20.27 -8.14
C PHE A 9 -26.20 20.42 -6.73
N LYS A 10 -26.00 19.39 -5.89
CA LYS A 10 -26.36 19.47 -4.47
C LYS A 10 -25.23 20.23 -3.74
N PRO A 11 -25.50 21.39 -3.11
CA PRO A 11 -24.48 22.07 -2.32
C PRO A 11 -24.10 21.19 -1.12
N ALA A 12 -22.80 21.05 -0.88
CA ALA A 12 -22.29 20.26 0.23
C ALA A 12 -21.09 20.98 0.88
N LYS A 13 -20.94 20.79 2.20
CA LYS A 13 -19.76 21.20 2.95
C LYS A 13 -19.06 19.94 3.43
N VAL A 14 -17.78 19.80 3.08
CA VAL A 14 -16.96 18.66 3.48
C VAL A 14 -15.97 19.09 4.55
N ALA A 15 -15.88 18.31 5.61
CA ALA A 15 -14.83 18.42 6.62
C ALA A 15 -14.12 17.06 6.71
N MET A 16 -12.79 17.08 6.74
CA MET A 16 -11.98 15.86 6.81
C MET A 16 -10.85 16.01 7.81
N THR A 17 -10.57 14.91 8.49
CA THR A 17 -9.46 14.74 9.44
C THR A 17 -8.81 13.39 9.14
N SER A 18 -7.50 13.29 9.30
CA SER A 18 -6.75 12.06 9.06
C SER A 18 -5.65 11.90 10.10
N ASP A 19 -5.49 10.67 10.59
CA ASP A 19 -4.38 10.29 11.46
C ASP A 19 -3.12 9.92 10.65
N LEU A 20 -3.23 9.81 9.32
CA LEU A 20 -2.10 9.48 8.47
C LEU A 20 -1.16 10.68 8.33
N PRO A 21 0.15 10.53 8.62
CA PRO A 21 1.10 11.60 8.44
C PRO A 21 1.28 11.92 6.95
N LEU A 22 1.08 13.19 6.60
CA LEU A 22 1.21 13.69 5.22
C LEU A 22 2.63 13.50 4.68
N GLY A 23 2.73 13.07 3.42
CA GLY A 23 4.01 12.98 2.69
C GLY A 23 4.97 11.88 3.17
N SER A 24 4.49 10.95 3.99
CA SER A 24 5.30 9.85 4.55
C SER A 24 5.37 8.60 3.67
N GLY A 25 4.65 8.58 2.54
CA GLY A 25 4.53 7.39 1.68
C GLY A 25 3.51 6.35 2.16
N LEU A 26 2.61 6.71 3.09
CA LEU A 26 1.55 5.83 3.59
C LEU A 26 0.23 5.91 2.80
N GLY A 27 0.23 6.49 1.59
CA GLY A 27 -0.98 6.58 0.76
C GLY A 27 -2.05 7.57 1.27
N SER A 28 -1.64 8.65 1.96
CA SER A 28 -2.59 9.62 2.53
C SER A 28 -3.43 10.35 1.47
N SER A 29 -2.89 10.60 0.27
CA SER A 29 -3.62 11.22 -0.83
C SER A 29 -4.69 10.28 -1.41
N ALA A 30 -4.33 9.01 -1.63
CA ALA A 30 -5.27 8.00 -2.08
C ALA A 30 -6.40 7.79 -1.04
N SER A 31 -6.07 7.73 0.25
CA SER A 31 -7.06 7.64 1.34
C SER A 31 -8.01 8.84 1.37
N PHE A 32 -7.49 10.05 1.15
CA PHE A 32 -8.30 11.26 1.02
C PHE A 32 -9.26 11.18 -0.18
N CYS A 33 -8.75 10.76 -1.35
CA CYS A 33 -9.56 10.59 -2.55
C CYS A 33 -10.65 9.53 -2.34
N VAL A 34 -10.36 8.43 -1.63
CA VAL A 34 -11.36 7.39 -1.31
C VAL A 34 -12.47 7.97 -0.45
N ALA A 35 -12.14 8.74 0.59
CA ALA A 35 -13.14 9.36 1.46
C ALA A 35 -14.07 10.32 0.69
N ILE A 36 -13.51 11.13 -0.22
CA ILE A 36 -14.29 12.02 -1.08
C ILE A 36 -15.16 11.23 -2.06
N ALA A 37 -14.59 10.24 -2.76
CA ALA A 37 -15.31 9.44 -3.75
C ALA A 37 -16.50 8.72 -3.12
N ALA A 38 -16.29 8.09 -1.96
CA ALA A 38 -17.35 7.42 -1.21
C ALA A 38 -18.44 8.40 -0.73
N ALA A 39 -18.05 9.59 -0.23
CA ALA A 39 -19.01 10.61 0.20
C ALA A 39 -19.85 11.15 -0.98
N LEU A 40 -19.23 11.38 -2.13
CA LEU A 40 -19.93 11.85 -3.33
C LEU A 40 -20.88 10.77 -3.88
N LEU A 41 -20.47 9.50 -3.84
CA LEU A 41 -21.32 8.39 -4.23
C LEU A 41 -22.56 8.31 -3.34
N ALA A 42 -22.37 8.39 -2.02
CA ALA A 42 -23.45 8.38 -1.03
C ALA A 42 -24.41 9.60 -1.14
N LEU A 43 -23.94 10.73 -1.66
CA LEU A 43 -24.79 11.90 -1.93
C LEU A 43 -25.57 11.78 -3.25
N SER A 44 -25.05 11.01 -4.20
CA SER A 44 -25.60 10.87 -5.56
C SER A 44 -26.68 9.80 -5.61
N ASP A 45 -26.46 8.68 -4.92
CA ASP A 45 -27.39 7.57 -4.80
C ASP A 45 -27.63 7.30 -3.30
N PRO A 46 -28.87 7.21 -2.79
CA PRO A 46 -29.12 6.78 -1.42
C PRO A 46 -28.65 5.33 -1.23
N ILE A 47 -27.36 5.16 -0.90
CA ILE A 47 -26.82 3.86 -0.52
C ILE A 47 -27.53 3.44 0.79
N GLU A 48 -28.30 2.35 0.74
CA GLU A 48 -29.03 1.83 1.90
C GLU A 48 -28.10 1.30 3.01
N SER A 49 -26.82 1.10 2.70
CA SER A 49 -25.80 0.53 3.58
C SER A 49 -24.53 1.38 3.62
N ILE A 50 -23.89 1.42 4.79
CA ILE A 50 -22.57 2.04 4.98
C ILE A 50 -21.47 1.25 4.26
N THR A 51 -21.72 -0.02 3.93
CA THR A 51 -20.78 -0.90 3.25
C THR A 51 -20.98 -0.87 1.75
N LEU A 52 -19.96 -0.42 1.02
CA LEU A 52 -19.92 -0.46 -0.44
C LEU A 52 -19.81 -1.91 -0.94
N GLY A 53 -20.61 -2.27 -1.93
CA GLY A 53 -20.47 -3.54 -2.64
C GLY A 53 -19.26 -3.55 -3.57
N GLU A 54 -18.98 -4.70 -4.19
CA GLU A 54 -17.81 -4.84 -5.07
C GLU A 54 -17.82 -3.90 -6.27
N ASN A 55 -19.00 -3.60 -6.83
CA ASN A 55 -19.14 -2.71 -7.98
C ASN A 55 -18.89 -1.26 -7.59
N GLU A 56 -19.41 -0.84 -6.43
CA GLU A 56 -19.19 0.49 -5.87
C GLU A 56 -17.71 0.68 -5.49
N LEU A 57 -17.05 -0.34 -4.93
CA LEU A 57 -15.63 -0.31 -4.63
C LEU A 57 -14.77 -0.16 -5.88
N LYS A 58 -15.12 -0.84 -6.99
CA LYS A 58 -14.45 -0.66 -8.28
C LYS A 58 -14.63 0.75 -8.82
N LEU A 59 -15.85 1.29 -8.76
CA LEU A 59 -16.14 2.66 -9.19
C LEU A 59 -15.36 3.69 -8.35
N VAL A 60 -15.35 3.52 -7.03
CA VAL A 60 -14.54 4.35 -6.13
C VAL A 60 -13.06 4.24 -6.51
N ASN A 61 -12.55 3.04 -6.76
CA ASN A 61 -11.15 2.85 -7.15
C ASN A 61 -10.80 3.59 -8.44
N GLU A 62 -11.67 3.55 -9.45
CA GLU A 62 -11.51 4.31 -10.70
C GLU A 62 -11.47 5.83 -10.45
N TRP A 63 -12.40 6.35 -9.64
CA TRP A 63 -12.43 7.78 -9.30
C TRP A 63 -11.19 8.21 -8.51
N VAL A 64 -10.72 7.37 -7.60
CA VAL A 64 -9.51 7.62 -6.81
C VAL A 64 -8.29 7.60 -7.70
N PHE A 65 -8.22 6.71 -8.69
CA PHE A 65 -7.13 6.70 -9.67
C PHE A 65 -7.08 8.00 -10.48
N GLU A 66 -8.22 8.54 -10.91
CA GLU A 66 -8.28 9.85 -11.56
C GLU A 66 -7.86 10.99 -10.60
N GLY A 67 -8.28 10.94 -9.34
CA GLY A 67 -7.82 11.88 -8.31
C GLY A 67 -6.31 11.85 -8.11
N GLU A 68 -5.72 10.66 -8.04
CA GLU A 68 -4.27 10.47 -7.90
C GLU A 68 -3.49 10.93 -9.14
N LYS A 69 -4.08 10.85 -10.35
CA LYS A 69 -3.47 11.45 -11.56
C LYS A 69 -3.41 12.97 -11.46
N ILE A 70 -4.42 13.60 -10.88
CA ILE A 70 -4.42 15.06 -10.69
C ILE A 70 -3.33 15.47 -9.68
N ILE A 71 -3.15 14.70 -8.60
CA ILE A 71 -2.20 15.02 -7.53
C ILE A 71 -0.76 14.68 -7.92
N HIS A 72 -0.53 13.50 -8.51
CA HIS A 72 0.81 12.93 -8.73
C HIS A 72 1.19 12.77 -10.21
N GLY A 73 0.29 13.07 -11.14
CA GLY A 73 0.52 12.97 -12.59
C GLY A 73 0.43 11.54 -13.13
N LYS A 74 1.38 10.68 -12.76
CA LYS A 74 1.46 9.28 -13.25
C LYS A 74 1.49 8.28 -12.08
N PRO A 75 0.35 8.06 -11.40
CA PRO A 75 0.26 7.07 -10.33
C PRO A 75 0.38 5.64 -10.88
N SER A 76 0.90 4.73 -10.06
CA SER A 76 1.07 3.30 -10.40
C SER A 76 -0.21 2.48 -10.32
N GLY A 77 -1.24 2.99 -9.66
CA GLY A 77 -2.45 2.22 -9.33
C GLY A 77 -2.44 1.66 -7.90
N ILE A 78 -1.26 1.42 -7.32
CA ILE A 78 -1.14 0.67 -6.06
C ILE A 78 -1.83 1.40 -4.90
N ASP A 79 -1.56 2.70 -4.71
CA ASP A 79 -2.07 3.44 -3.56
C ASP A 79 -3.60 3.53 -3.55
N ASN A 80 -4.22 3.74 -4.73
CA ASN A 80 -5.68 3.74 -4.83
C ASN A 80 -6.26 2.35 -4.61
N THR A 81 -5.65 1.31 -5.18
CA THR A 81 -6.11 -0.06 -5.03
C THR A 81 -6.07 -0.49 -3.57
N VAL A 82 -4.97 -0.24 -2.87
CA VAL A 82 -4.84 -0.56 -1.44
C VAL A 82 -5.81 0.26 -0.59
N SER A 83 -6.01 1.55 -0.92
CA SER A 83 -6.91 2.42 -0.14
C SER A 83 -8.39 2.10 -0.37
N SER A 84 -8.78 1.65 -1.57
CA SER A 84 -10.17 1.29 -1.89
C SER A 84 -10.55 -0.09 -1.35
N PHE A 85 -9.67 -1.08 -1.45
CA PHE A 85 -9.95 -2.47 -1.06
C PHE A 85 -9.41 -2.79 0.34
N VAL A 86 -10.05 -2.21 1.36
CA VAL A 86 -9.65 -2.34 2.77
C VAL A 86 -9.60 -3.81 3.21
N GLY A 87 -8.58 -4.16 4.01
CA GLY A 87 -8.41 -5.49 4.58
C GLY A 87 -7.85 -6.54 3.60
N SER A 88 -7.43 -6.12 2.40
CA SER A 88 -6.73 -6.97 1.45
C SER A 88 -5.22 -6.67 1.44
N MET A 89 -4.43 -7.70 1.17
CA MET A 89 -3.04 -7.55 0.78
C MET A 89 -2.95 -7.54 -0.74
N THR A 90 -2.10 -6.67 -1.28
CA THR A 90 -1.93 -6.52 -2.73
C THR A 90 -0.53 -6.99 -3.13
N MET A 91 -0.44 -7.97 -4.04
CA MET A 91 0.79 -8.23 -4.78
C MET A 91 0.80 -7.36 -6.04
N PHE A 92 1.95 -6.76 -6.32
CA PHE A 92 2.17 -6.06 -7.57
C PHE A 92 3.37 -6.67 -8.31
N LYS A 93 3.17 -7.02 -9.58
CA LYS A 93 4.26 -7.48 -10.45
C LYS A 93 4.01 -7.02 -11.88
N SER A 94 4.96 -6.28 -12.43
CA SER A 94 4.97 -5.88 -13.85
C SER A 94 3.66 -5.24 -14.35
N GLY A 95 2.98 -4.46 -13.53
CA GLY A 95 1.70 -3.82 -13.88
C GLY A 95 0.46 -4.61 -13.49
N GLU A 96 0.61 -5.88 -13.08
CA GLU A 96 -0.48 -6.72 -12.61
C GLU A 96 -0.63 -6.59 -11.09
N LEU A 97 -1.87 -6.46 -10.65
CA LEU A 97 -2.28 -6.38 -9.25
C LEU A 97 -3.09 -7.62 -8.89
N ALA A 98 -2.73 -8.30 -7.81
CA ALA A 98 -3.49 -9.41 -7.27
C ALA A 98 -3.87 -9.14 -5.81
N HIS A 99 -5.15 -9.29 -5.51
CA HIS A 99 -5.70 -9.15 -4.17
C HIS A 99 -5.72 -10.49 -3.45
N MET A 100 -5.26 -10.49 -2.20
CA MET A 100 -5.38 -11.64 -1.32
C MET A 100 -6.00 -11.19 -0.01
N LYS A 101 -6.76 -12.09 0.62
CA LYS A 101 -7.30 -11.87 1.96
C LYS A 101 -6.35 -12.52 2.97
N PRO A 102 -5.73 -11.76 3.87
CA PRO A 102 -4.99 -12.34 4.99
C PRO A 102 -5.90 -13.24 5.82
N THR A 103 -5.37 -14.37 6.29
CA THR A 103 -6.13 -15.27 7.19
C THR A 103 -6.19 -14.76 8.61
N THR A 104 -5.22 -13.94 9.01
CA THR A 104 -5.09 -13.38 10.36
C THR A 104 -4.65 -11.92 10.30
N PRO A 105 -5.15 -11.04 11.18
CA PRO A 105 -4.67 -9.67 11.29
C PRO A 105 -3.20 -9.62 11.74
N LEU A 106 -2.37 -8.85 11.04
CA LEU A 106 -0.99 -8.58 11.44
C LEU A 106 -0.93 -7.30 12.28
N LYS A 107 -0.36 -7.37 13.48
CA LYS A 107 -0.14 -6.18 14.32
C LYS A 107 1.22 -5.57 13.98
N MET A 108 1.24 -4.31 13.58
CA MET A 108 2.46 -3.61 13.17
C MET A 108 2.65 -2.31 13.94
N LEU A 109 3.90 -1.98 14.25
CA LEU A 109 4.30 -0.67 14.73
C LEU A 109 4.85 0.16 13.57
N ILE A 110 4.14 1.21 13.18
CA ILE A 110 4.59 2.12 12.12
C ILE A 110 5.44 3.23 12.75
N THR A 111 6.72 3.29 12.38
CA THR A 111 7.65 4.31 12.88
C THR A 111 8.02 5.30 11.77
N ASN A 112 7.76 6.60 12.02
CA ASN A 112 8.21 7.67 11.13
C ASN A 112 9.46 8.35 11.71
N THR A 113 10.60 8.18 11.05
CA THR A 113 11.88 8.80 11.46
C THR A 113 11.91 10.33 11.33
N LYS A 114 10.94 10.92 10.61
CA LYS A 114 10.86 12.35 10.28
C LYS A 114 12.07 12.90 9.48
N VAL A 115 12.89 12.01 8.91
CA VAL A 115 14.00 12.38 8.03
C VAL A 115 13.49 12.51 6.60
N GLY A 116 13.71 13.68 5.99
CA GLY A 116 13.36 13.92 4.58
C GLY A 116 14.12 12.99 3.63
N ARG A 117 13.45 12.54 2.56
CA ARG A 117 14.02 11.63 1.56
C ARG A 117 13.74 12.12 0.15
N ASN A 118 14.68 11.89 -0.75
CA ASN A 118 14.48 12.11 -2.18
C ASN A 118 14.32 10.74 -2.88
N THR A 119 13.06 10.32 -3.06
CA THR A 119 12.73 9.02 -3.68
C THR A 119 13.37 8.86 -5.06
N LYS A 120 13.39 9.93 -5.86
CA LYS A 120 13.99 9.91 -7.20
C LYS A 120 15.49 9.63 -7.15
N ALA A 121 16.20 10.24 -6.20
CA ALA A 121 17.63 10.00 -6.01
C ALA A 121 17.92 8.56 -5.53
N LEU A 122 17.11 8.03 -4.62
CA LEU A 122 17.25 6.64 -4.15
C LEU A 122 17.05 5.63 -5.29
N VAL A 123 15.97 5.78 -6.07
CA VAL A 123 15.68 4.92 -7.22
C VAL A 123 16.78 5.03 -8.28
N GLY A 124 17.25 6.25 -8.56
CA GLY A 124 18.39 6.49 -9.46
C GLY A 124 19.65 5.74 -8.98
N GLY A 125 19.97 5.81 -7.70
CA GLY A 125 21.12 5.11 -7.11
C GLY A 125 21.03 3.59 -7.23
N VAL A 126 19.84 3.00 -7.05
CA VAL A 126 19.63 1.56 -7.29
C VAL A 126 19.84 1.22 -8.76
N SER A 127 19.28 2.01 -9.68
CA SER A 127 19.42 1.80 -11.13
C SER A 127 20.89 1.85 -11.56
N GLU A 128 21.64 2.86 -11.11
CA GLU A 128 23.06 2.98 -11.43
C GLU A 128 23.88 1.81 -10.87
N ARG A 129 23.55 1.36 -9.66
CA ARG A 129 24.19 0.19 -9.04
C ARG A 129 23.91 -1.08 -9.82
N ALA A 130 22.67 -1.27 -10.28
CA ALA A 130 22.28 -2.39 -11.15
C ALA A 130 23.02 -2.36 -12.49
N SER A 131 23.24 -1.17 -13.08
CA SER A 131 24.04 -1.05 -14.30
C SER A 131 25.52 -1.36 -14.08
N ARG A 132 26.09 -1.00 -12.92
CA ARG A 132 27.50 -1.29 -12.60
C ARG A 132 27.78 -2.76 -12.26
N TYR A 133 26.83 -3.41 -11.58
CA TYR A 133 26.99 -4.79 -11.09
C TYR A 133 25.75 -5.64 -11.42
N PRO A 134 25.52 -5.95 -12.72
CA PRO A 134 24.29 -6.57 -13.18
C PRO A 134 24.03 -7.94 -12.55
N ASP A 135 25.03 -8.83 -12.51
CA ASP A 135 24.85 -10.20 -11.99
C ASP A 135 24.52 -10.19 -10.49
N ALA A 136 25.29 -9.44 -9.71
CA ALA A 136 25.06 -9.31 -8.27
C ALA A 136 23.68 -8.70 -7.96
N MET A 137 23.31 -7.62 -8.66
CA MET A 137 22.02 -6.97 -8.46
C MET A 137 20.85 -7.83 -8.95
N SER A 138 21.04 -8.65 -9.99
CA SER A 138 20.05 -9.65 -10.40
C SER A 138 19.78 -10.63 -9.28
N SER A 139 20.82 -11.17 -8.62
CA SER A 139 20.64 -12.06 -7.46
C SER A 139 19.91 -11.38 -6.29
N VAL A 140 20.22 -10.10 -6.02
CA VAL A 140 19.54 -9.30 -5.01
C VAL A 140 18.05 -9.15 -5.35
N PHE A 141 17.69 -8.83 -6.61
CA PHE A 141 16.30 -8.72 -7.02
C PHE A 141 15.56 -10.06 -6.96
N THR A 142 16.22 -11.16 -7.32
CA THR A 142 15.66 -12.50 -7.16
C THR A 142 15.38 -12.82 -5.69
N ALA A 143 16.26 -12.42 -4.77
CA ALA A 143 16.03 -12.61 -3.34
C ALA A 143 14.78 -11.84 -2.85
N VAL A 144 14.61 -10.58 -3.27
CA VAL A 144 13.40 -9.79 -2.93
C VAL A 144 12.12 -10.43 -3.47
N ASP A 145 12.14 -10.92 -4.72
CA ASP A 145 10.99 -11.61 -5.33
C ASP A 145 10.63 -12.89 -4.56
N SER A 146 11.63 -13.69 -4.17
CA SER A 146 11.44 -14.89 -3.35
C SER A 146 10.87 -14.57 -1.97
N ILE A 147 11.42 -13.57 -1.27
CA ILE A 147 10.91 -13.13 0.05
C ILE A 147 9.45 -12.68 -0.06
N SER A 148 9.11 -11.91 -1.09
CA SER A 148 7.75 -11.40 -1.31
C SER A 148 6.75 -12.53 -1.55
N LYS A 149 7.15 -13.57 -2.30
CA LYS A 149 6.34 -14.77 -2.55
C LYS A 149 6.16 -15.62 -1.29
N GLU A 150 7.22 -15.78 -0.51
CA GLU A 150 7.16 -16.54 0.75
C GLU A 150 6.22 -15.83 1.75
N MET A 151 6.37 -14.50 1.89
CA MET A 151 5.47 -13.67 2.71
C MET A 151 4.00 -13.80 2.29
N SER A 152 3.74 -13.81 0.97
CA SER A 152 2.41 -14.03 0.41
C SER A 152 1.83 -15.40 0.79
N THR A 153 2.65 -16.45 0.74
CA THR A 153 2.26 -17.81 1.14
C THR A 153 1.92 -17.88 2.62
N ILE A 154 2.80 -17.33 3.47
CA ILE A 154 2.63 -17.32 4.93
C ILE A 154 1.38 -16.54 5.32
N ILE A 155 1.15 -15.35 4.77
CA ILE A 155 -0.02 -14.53 5.11
C ILE A 155 -1.34 -15.22 4.78
N GLN A 156 -1.36 -16.03 3.72
CA GLN A 156 -2.53 -16.80 3.30
C GLN A 156 -2.66 -18.16 4.00
N SER A 157 -1.64 -18.62 4.74
CA SER A 157 -1.73 -19.89 5.45
C SER A 157 -2.72 -19.79 6.63
N PRO A 158 -3.59 -20.79 6.85
CA PRO A 158 -4.45 -20.83 8.03
C PRO A 158 -3.63 -20.84 9.32
N ALA A 159 -4.14 -20.17 10.34
CA ALA A 159 -3.59 -20.20 11.69
C ALA A 159 -4.76 -20.38 12.68
N PRO A 160 -5.20 -21.63 12.93
CA PRO A 160 -6.42 -21.91 13.69
C PRO A 160 -6.29 -21.68 15.21
N ASP A 161 -5.06 -21.59 15.72
CA ASP A 161 -4.77 -21.46 17.15
C ASP A 161 -3.60 -20.48 17.41
N ASP A 162 -3.44 -20.04 18.66
CA ASP A 162 -2.41 -19.05 19.04
C ASP A 162 -0.98 -19.54 18.77
N ILE A 163 -0.74 -20.86 18.80
CA ILE A 163 0.58 -21.44 18.54
C ILE A 163 0.93 -21.26 17.06
N SER A 164 -0.01 -21.57 16.17
CA SER A 164 0.15 -21.38 14.72
C SER A 164 0.27 -19.92 14.33
N VAL A 165 -0.40 -19.00 15.04
CA VAL A 165 -0.22 -17.55 14.86
C VAL A 165 1.19 -17.14 15.26
N THR A 166 1.70 -17.63 16.38
CA THR A 166 3.05 -17.29 16.87
C THR A 166 4.12 -17.80 15.91
N ALA A 167 4.04 -19.06 15.47
CA ALA A 167 4.97 -19.63 14.49
C ALA A 167 4.91 -18.91 13.13
N LYS A 168 3.75 -18.34 12.77
CA LYS A 168 3.59 -17.51 11.58
C LYS A 168 4.28 -16.15 11.76
N ASP A 169 4.09 -15.50 12.90
CA ASP A 169 4.73 -14.22 13.22
C ASP A 169 6.27 -14.33 13.24
N GLU A 170 6.83 -15.42 13.79
CA GLU A 170 8.28 -15.70 13.77
C GLU A 170 8.84 -15.80 12.34
N LYS A 171 8.13 -16.48 11.44
CA LYS A 171 8.57 -16.55 10.03
C LYS A 171 8.47 -15.20 9.33
N ILE A 172 7.43 -14.41 9.64
CA ILE A 172 7.28 -13.06 9.09
C ILE A 172 8.43 -12.18 9.56
N GLU A 173 8.82 -12.27 10.82
CA GLU A 173 9.98 -11.57 11.39
C GLU A 173 11.26 -11.87 10.60
N GLU A 174 11.59 -13.15 10.42
CA GLU A 174 12.77 -13.57 9.65
C GLU A 174 12.75 -13.01 8.22
N LEU A 175 11.60 -13.06 7.54
CA LEU A 175 11.46 -12.48 6.20
C LEU A 175 11.65 -10.96 6.19
N MET A 176 11.15 -10.25 7.21
CA MET A 176 11.31 -8.81 7.33
C MET A 176 12.79 -8.43 7.58
N GLU A 177 13.48 -9.18 8.43
CA GLU A 177 14.92 -8.99 8.68
C GLU A 177 15.75 -9.23 7.42
N MET A 178 15.49 -10.33 6.71
CA MET A 178 16.16 -10.64 5.45
C MET A 178 15.91 -9.56 4.41
N ASN A 179 14.66 -9.10 4.24
CA ASN A 179 14.33 -8.05 3.29
C ASN A 179 15.10 -6.75 3.60
N GLN A 180 15.22 -6.39 4.88
CA GLN A 180 15.99 -5.23 5.30
C GLN A 180 17.49 -5.37 5.01
N GLY A 181 18.06 -6.57 5.19
CA GLY A 181 19.42 -6.87 4.77
C GLY A 181 19.62 -6.66 3.26
N VAL A 182 18.68 -7.14 2.44
CA VAL A 182 18.75 -6.99 0.98
C VAL A 182 18.58 -5.52 0.55
N LEU A 183 17.72 -4.74 1.21
CA LEU A 183 17.59 -3.29 0.98
C LEU A 183 18.89 -2.54 1.34
N GLN A 184 19.62 -2.99 2.36
CA GLN A 184 20.95 -2.44 2.66
C GLN A 184 21.93 -2.70 1.52
N CYS A 185 21.94 -3.91 0.94
CA CYS A 185 22.75 -4.24 -0.22
C CYS A 185 22.42 -3.34 -1.43
N MET A 186 21.16 -2.94 -1.61
CA MET A 186 20.76 -1.99 -2.67
C MET A 186 21.22 -0.55 -2.41
N GLY A 187 21.60 -0.21 -1.17
CA GLY A 187 22.10 1.11 -0.81
C GLY A 187 21.01 2.16 -0.58
N VAL A 188 19.79 1.72 -0.30
CA VAL A 188 18.65 2.61 0.00
C VAL A 188 18.47 2.89 1.50
N ASN A 189 19.37 2.36 2.34
CA ASN A 189 19.27 2.48 3.78
C ASN A 189 19.88 3.78 4.32
N HIS A 190 19.38 4.24 5.47
CA HIS A 190 19.89 5.40 6.20
C HIS A 190 20.17 5.01 7.66
N ALA A 191 21.07 5.74 8.34
CA ALA A 191 21.45 5.43 9.73
C ALA A 191 20.25 5.36 10.69
N SER A 192 19.20 6.15 10.44
CA SER A 192 17.96 6.19 11.23
C SER A 192 16.98 5.03 10.94
N SER A 193 17.24 4.18 9.95
CA SER A 193 16.36 3.09 9.52
C SER A 193 16.64 1.75 10.21
N LYS A 194 17.51 1.70 11.23
CA LYS A 194 17.81 0.49 12.03
C LYS A 194 16.72 0.22 13.09
N VAL A 195 15.46 0.10 12.68
CA VAL A 195 14.37 -0.26 13.60
C VAL A 195 13.49 -1.31 12.92
N LEU A 196 13.96 -2.56 12.94
CA LEU A 196 13.08 -3.70 12.87
C LEU A 196 13.17 -4.41 14.22
N GLN A 197 12.08 -4.33 14.98
CA GLN A 197 11.80 -5.20 16.11
C GLN A 197 10.34 -5.58 15.98
N THR A 198 10.06 -6.86 15.84
CA THR A 198 8.75 -7.40 16.22
C THR A 198 8.70 -7.36 17.75
N THR A 199 7.70 -6.67 18.29
CA THR A 199 7.44 -6.75 19.72
C THR A 199 6.88 -8.13 20.03
N LEU A 200 7.65 -8.94 20.75
CA LEU A 200 7.12 -10.08 21.51
C LEU A 200 5.89 -9.62 22.31
N LYS A 201 4.78 -10.35 22.20
CA LYS A 201 3.66 -10.18 23.13
C LYS A 201 4.18 -10.55 24.53
N VAL A 202 4.10 -9.59 25.45
CA VAL A 202 4.21 -9.83 26.89
C VAL A 202 2.97 -10.57 27.36
#